data_AF-A0A800IHG7-F1
#
_entry.id   AF-A0A800IHG7-F1
#
_cell.length_a   1.000
_cell.length_b   1.000
_cell.length_c   1.000
_cell.angle_alpha   90.00
_cell.angle_beta   90.00
_cell.angle_gamma   90.00
#
_symmetry.space_group_name_H-M   'P 1'
#
loop_
_entity.id
_entity.type
_entity.pdbx_description
1 polymer ?
#
loop_
_entity_poly.entity_id
_entity_poly.type
_entity_poly.pdbx_seq_one_letter_code
_entity_poly.pdbx_strand_id
1 'polypeptide(L)'
;MLVKTASIPSNIGHKSTWGQTHGAASALAIANTAQQHQGPVLALVKDTDAALKLRLELDFFLAGTGLNCLTLPDWEILPYDSFSAHPDIVSERISTLNQITHLQQG
;
A
#
# COMPACT_ATOMS: atom_id res chain seq x y z
N MET A 1 2.33 15.92 -18.52
CA MET A 1 3.40 16.28 -17.56
C MET A 1 3.63 15.04 -16.71
N LEU A 2 4.74 14.33 -16.94
CA LEU A 2 5.04 13.08 -16.22
C LEU A 2 5.29 13.40 -14.75
N VAL A 3 4.73 12.60 -13.84
CA VAL A 3 4.97 12.72 -12.41
C VAL A 3 6.47 12.64 -12.17
N LYS A 4 7.07 13.69 -11.61
CA LYS A 4 8.48 13.66 -11.20
C LYS A 4 8.54 12.83 -9.91
N THR A 5 8.64 11.51 -10.06
CA THR A 5 8.86 10.61 -8.93
C THR A 5 10.18 11.02 -8.27
N ALA A 6 10.17 11.24 -6.95
CA ALA A 6 11.43 11.45 -6.26
C ALA A 6 12.23 10.14 -6.27
N SER A 7 13.54 10.26 -6.28
CA SER A 7 14.46 9.12 -6.23
C SER A 7 14.14 8.22 -5.02
N ILE A 8 14.18 6.91 -5.24
CA ILE A 8 14.06 5.91 -4.18
C ILE A 8 15.12 6.19 -3.12
N PRO A 9 14.75 6.35 -1.84
CA PRO A 9 15.70 6.64 -0.78
C PRO A 9 16.72 5.51 -0.65
N SER A 10 18.01 5.86 -0.63
CA SER A 10 19.11 4.91 -0.47
C SER A 10 19.59 4.78 0.98
N ASN A 11 19.18 5.69 1.87
CA ASN A 11 19.62 5.77 3.25
C ASN A 11 18.43 5.79 4.23
N ILE A 12 18.63 5.21 5.41
CA ILE A 12 17.65 5.22 6.50
C ILE A 12 17.33 6.67 6.91
N GLY A 13 16.05 6.98 7.09
CA GLY A 13 15.59 8.30 7.52
C GLY A 13 15.52 9.36 6.42
N HIS A 14 15.88 9.03 5.18
CA HIS A 14 15.71 9.95 4.04
C HIS A 14 14.22 10.18 3.77
N LYS A 15 13.81 11.46 3.80
CA LYS A 15 12.44 11.89 3.50
C LYS A 15 12.41 12.55 2.14
N SER A 16 11.45 12.16 1.31
CA SER A 16 11.18 12.82 0.02
C SER A 16 9.70 13.19 -0.06
N THR A 17 9.41 14.26 -0.79
CA THR A 17 8.03 14.72 -1.02
C THR A 17 7.77 14.74 -2.51
N TRP A 18 6.68 14.10 -2.94
CA TRP A 18 6.22 14.13 -4.33
C TRP A 18 5.17 15.23 -4.48
N GLY A 19 5.39 16.13 -5.44
CA GLY A 19 4.44 17.19 -5.77
C GLY A 19 3.62 16.86 -7.03
N GLN A 20 2.59 17.66 -7.30
CA GLN A 20 1.77 17.59 -8.52
C GLN A 20 1.03 16.24 -8.70
N THR A 21 0.70 15.57 -7.59
CA THR A 21 0.03 14.26 -7.58
C THR A 21 -1.49 14.38 -7.67
N HIS A 22 -1.98 14.87 -8.81
CA HIS A 22 -3.43 15.02 -9.07
C HIS A 22 -4.04 13.70 -9.57
N GLY A 23 -5.28 13.40 -9.15
CA GLY A 23 -5.97 12.17 -9.54
C GLY A 23 -5.23 10.91 -9.08
N ALA A 24 -5.07 9.93 -9.97
CA ALA A 24 -4.37 8.67 -9.70
C ALA A 24 -2.83 8.76 -9.83
N ALA A 25 -2.27 9.97 -9.91
CA ALA A 25 -0.83 10.18 -10.06
C ALA A 25 -0.02 9.63 -8.87
N SER A 26 -0.58 9.67 -7.65
CA SER A 26 0.05 9.06 -6.47
C SER A 26 0.17 7.54 -6.62
N ALA A 27 -0.90 6.86 -7.05
CA ALA A 27 -0.88 5.42 -7.26
C ALA A 27 0.11 5.02 -8.37
N LEU A 28 0.16 5.77 -9.47
CA LEU A 28 1.17 5.55 -10.52
C LEU A 28 2.60 5.70 -10.00
N ALA A 29 2.86 6.72 -9.17
CA ALA A 29 4.18 6.93 -8.57
C ALA A 29 4.57 5.78 -7.63
N ILE A 30 3.62 5.29 -6.81
CA ILE A 30 3.83 4.13 -5.94
C ILE A 30 4.07 2.87 -6.77
N ALA A 31 3.26 2.60 -7.80
CA ALA A 31 3.42 1.43 -8.67
C ALA A 31 4.77 1.41 -9.40
N ASN A 32 5.23 2.57 -9.88
CA ASN A 32 6.57 2.69 -10.48
C ASN A 32 7.67 2.45 -9.43
N THR A 33 7.48 2.94 -8.21
CA THR A 33 8.43 2.74 -7.10
C THR A 33 8.53 1.25 -6.74
N ALA A 34 7.40 0.55 -6.62
CA ALA A 34 7.36 -0.89 -6.35
C ALA A 34 8.06 -1.74 -7.43
N GLN A 35 7.93 -1.35 -8.70
CA GLN A 35 8.62 -2.01 -9.81
C GLN A 35 10.14 -1.78 -9.82
N GLN A 36 10.59 -0.60 -9.39
CA GLN A 36 12.00 -0.22 -9.42
C GLN A 36 12.77 -0.62 -8.14
N HIS A 37 12.09 -0.66 -7.00
CA HIS A 37 12.69 -1.00 -5.72
C HIS A 37 12.80 -2.51 -5.54
N GLN A 38 13.99 -2.99 -5.19
CA GLN A 38 14.25 -4.41 -4.88
C GLN A 38 13.93 -4.70 -3.40
N GLY A 39 12.70 -4.41 -2.99
CA GLY A 39 12.22 -4.56 -1.63
C GLY A 39 10.72 -4.28 -1.52
N PRO A 40 10.10 -4.61 -0.38
CA PRO A 40 8.68 -4.32 -0.15
C PRO A 40 8.42 -2.82 0.04
N VAL A 41 7.27 -2.34 -0.43
CA VAL A 41 6.81 -0.95 -0.31
C VAL A 41 5.57 -0.89 0.58
N LEU A 42 5.67 -0.17 1.70
CA LEU A 42 4.52 0.08 2.58
C LEU A 42 3.88 1.43 2.25
N ALA A 43 2.66 1.39 1.72
CA ALA A 43 1.84 2.58 1.55
C ALA A 43 0.97 2.81 2.80
N LEU A 44 1.13 3.99 3.42
CA LEU A 44 0.28 4.45 4.51
C LEU A 44 -0.69 5.52 3.97
N VAL A 45 -1.96 5.36 4.30
CA VAL A 45 -3.03 6.26 3.87
C VAL A 45 -3.83 6.76 5.07
N LYS A 46 -4.63 7.79 4.85
CA LYS A 46 -5.35 8.48 5.94
C LYS A 46 -6.44 7.63 6.61
N ASP A 47 -7.13 6.79 5.85
CA ASP A 47 -8.32 6.05 6.26
C ASP A 47 -8.60 4.87 5.31
N THR A 48 -9.57 4.03 5.68
CA THR A 48 -9.98 2.84 4.94
C THR A 48 -10.46 3.18 3.52
N ASP A 49 -11.21 4.27 3.34
CA ASP A 49 -11.69 4.69 2.01
C ASP A 49 -10.51 5.04 1.08
N ALA A 50 -9.52 5.75 1.59
CA ALA A 50 -8.30 6.03 0.84
C ALA A 50 -7.51 4.74 0.53
N ALA A 51 -7.52 3.75 1.42
CA ALA A 51 -6.87 2.45 1.19
C ALA A 51 -7.54 1.69 0.05
N LEU A 52 -8.87 1.59 0.08
CA LEU A 52 -9.66 0.91 -0.96
C LEU A 52 -9.48 1.59 -2.32
N LYS A 53 -9.52 2.93 -2.35
CA LYS A 53 -9.27 3.68 -3.59
C LYS A 53 -7.85 3.43 -4.12
N LEU A 54 -6.84 3.53 -3.27
CA LEU A 54 -5.45 3.31 -3.67
C LEU A 54 -5.25 1.87 -4.16
N ARG A 55 -5.87 0.89 -3.50
CA ARG A 55 -5.83 -0.54 -3.89
C ARG A 55 -6.33 -0.75 -5.31
N LEU A 56 -7.49 -0.18 -5.66
CA LEU A 56 -8.06 -0.27 -7.01
C LEU A 56 -7.16 0.40 -8.07
N GLU A 57 -6.60 1.57 -7.76
CA GLU A 57 -5.67 2.25 -8.66
C GLU A 57 -4.37 1.46 -8.85
N LEU A 58 -3.84 0.86 -7.78
CA LEU A 58 -2.65 0.01 -7.84
C LEU A 58 -2.90 -1.29 -8.60
N ASP A 59 -4.06 -1.93 -8.43
CA ASP A 59 -4.44 -3.11 -9.22
C ASP A 59 -4.41 -2.83 -10.72
N PHE A 60 -4.85 -1.63 -11.13
CA PHE A 60 -4.77 -1.20 -12.51
C PHE A 60 -3.32 -1.00 -12.99
N PHE A 61 -2.49 -0.26 -12.24
CA PHE A 61 -1.12 0.06 -12.66
C PHE A 61 -0.13 -1.09 -12.51
N LEU A 62 -0.40 -2.06 -11.63
CA LEU A 62 0.43 -3.24 -11.41
C LEU A 62 -0.03 -4.46 -12.23
N ALA A 63 -1.13 -4.34 -12.97
CA ALA A 63 -1.63 -5.41 -13.83
C ALA A 63 -0.53 -5.91 -14.79
N GLY A 64 -0.24 -7.21 -14.75
CA GLY A 64 0.78 -7.85 -15.59
C GLY A 64 2.22 -7.70 -15.13
N THR A 65 2.49 -6.98 -14.03
CA THR A 65 3.85 -6.85 -13.46
C THR A 65 4.27 -8.07 -12.62
N GLY A 66 3.30 -8.86 -12.15
CA GLY A 66 3.53 -9.99 -11.25
C GLY A 66 3.83 -9.59 -9.80
N LEU A 67 3.78 -8.29 -9.47
CA LEU A 67 3.95 -7.80 -8.11
C LEU A 67 2.68 -8.03 -7.29
N ASN A 68 2.85 -8.50 -6.07
CA ASN A 68 1.75 -8.67 -5.12
C ASN A 68 1.47 -7.35 -4.41
N CYS A 69 0.21 -6.91 -4.39
CA CYS A 69 -0.23 -5.78 -3.58
C CYS A 69 -1.22 -6.29 -2.52
N LEU A 70 -0.75 -6.28 -1.27
CA LEU A 70 -1.50 -6.76 -0.11
C LEU A 70 -2.20 -5.58 0.58
N THR A 71 -3.38 -5.82 1.14
CA THR A 71 -4.10 -4.86 1.98
C THR A 71 -4.23 -5.43 3.38
N LEU A 72 -3.81 -4.68 4.40
CA LEU A 72 -4.05 -5.03 5.79
C LEU A 72 -5.38 -4.41 6.22
N PRO A 73 -6.48 -5.19 6.37
CA PRO A 73 -7.78 -4.61 6.66
C PRO A 73 -7.83 -4.05 8.08
N ASP A 74 -8.58 -2.97 8.25
CA ASP A 74 -8.89 -2.42 9.57
C ASP A 74 -9.77 -3.39 10.36
N TRP A 75 -9.85 -3.21 11.67
CA TRP A 75 -10.66 -4.08 12.52
C TRP A 75 -12.17 -3.86 12.35
N GLU A 76 -12.57 -2.74 11.72
CA GLU A 76 -13.97 -2.32 11.54
C GLU A 76 -14.76 -2.21 12.85
N ILE A 77 -14.06 -1.93 13.95
CA ILE A 77 -14.63 -1.65 15.27
C ILE A 77 -13.95 -0.43 15.86
N LEU A 78 -14.60 0.22 16.82
CA LEU A 78 -13.99 1.33 17.53
C LEU A 78 -12.98 0.85 18.59
N PRO A 79 -12.01 1.70 18.98
CA PRO A 79 -11.23 1.45 20.17
C PRO A 79 -12.15 1.27 21.39
N TYR A 80 -11.97 0.16 22.12
CA TYR A 80 -12.78 -0.21 23.28
C TYR A 80 -14.26 -0.50 22.97
N ASP A 81 -14.55 -1.00 21.77
CA ASP A 81 -15.88 -1.49 21.42
C ASP A 81 -16.29 -2.70 22.27
N SER A 82 -17.60 -2.86 22.48
CA SER A 82 -18.18 -4.02 23.17
C SER A 82 -18.27 -5.26 22.28
N PHE A 83 -18.08 -5.09 20.97
CA PHE A 83 -18.10 -6.16 19.98
C PHE A 83 -16.69 -6.51 19.49
N SER A 84 -16.49 -7.77 19.17
CA SER A 84 -15.29 -8.25 18.49
C SER A 84 -15.39 -7.98 16.98
N ALA A 85 -14.24 -7.77 16.33
CA ALA A 85 -14.16 -7.76 14.87
C ALA A 85 -14.68 -9.07 14.27
N HIS A 86 -15.19 -9.00 13.04
CA HIS A 86 -15.71 -10.16 12.34
C HIS A 86 -14.59 -11.22 12.16
N PRO A 87 -14.88 -12.54 12.34
CA PRO A 87 -13.86 -13.59 12.20
C PRO A 87 -13.13 -13.60 10.85
N ASP A 88 -13.80 -13.17 9.78
CA ASP A 88 -13.20 -13.06 8.45
C ASP A 88 -12.11 -11.97 8.40
N ILE A 89 -12.36 -10.82 9.02
CA ILE A 89 -11.38 -9.72 9.12
C ILE A 89 -10.16 -10.20 9.92
N VAL A 90 -10.38 -10.88 11.06
CA VAL A 90 -9.29 -11.42 11.87
C VAL A 90 -8.46 -12.42 11.05
N SER A 91 -9.12 -13.32 10.31
CA SER A 91 -8.47 -14.32 9.47
C SER A 91 -7.67 -13.68 8.33
N GLU A 92 -8.24 -12.69 7.65
CA GLU A 92 -7.58 -11.95 6.57
C GLU A 92 -6.35 -11.17 7.07
N ARG A 93 -6.43 -10.57 8.26
CA ARG A 93 -5.27 -9.90 8.89
C ARG A 93 -4.15 -10.89 9.18
N ILE A 94 -4.45 -12.03 9.78
CA ILE A 94 -3.44 -13.05 10.09
C ILE A 94 -2.80 -13.56 8.79
N SER A 95 -3.62 -13.85 7.78
CA SER A 95 -3.14 -14.26 6.45
C SER A 95 -2.21 -13.21 5.83
N THR A 96 -2.62 -11.95 5.84
CA THR A 96 -1.84 -10.83 5.29
C THR A 96 -0.53 -10.64 6.04
N LEU A 97 -0.54 -10.63 7.37
CA LEU A 97 0.66 -10.50 8.19
C LEU A 97 1.64 -11.65 7.94
N ASN A 98 1.13 -12.87 7.77
CA ASN A 98 1.97 -14.01 7.40
C ASN A 98 2.59 -13.84 6.01
N GLN A 99 1.80 -13.45 5.01
CA GLN A 99 2.28 -13.21 3.63
C GLN A 99 3.36 -12.11 3.57
N ILE A 100 3.22 -11.05 4.36
CA ILE A 100 4.20 -9.94 4.42
C ILE A 100 5.59 -10.46 4.83
N THR A 101 5.69 -11.48 5.69
CA THR A 101 7.01 -12.02 6.10
C THR A 101 7.77 -12.69 4.96
N HIS A 102 7.08 -13.07 3.89
CA HIS A 102 7.65 -13.69 2.69
C HIS A 102 7.77 -12.72 1.51
N LEU A 103 7.25 -11.50 1.62
CA LEU A 103 7.24 -10.51 0.55
C LEU A 103 8.66 -9.96 0.31
N GLN A 104 9.25 -10.33 -0.82
CA GLN A 104 10.57 -9.86 -1.23
C GLN A 104 10.52 -8.54 -2.01
N GLN A 105 9.44 -8.33 -2.76
CA GLN A 105 9.24 -7.16 -3.62
C GLN A 105 7.75 -6.93 -3.82
N GLY A 106 7.36 -5.65 -3.93
CA GLY A 106 5.97 -5.23 -4.09
C GLY A 106 5.61 -4.11 -3.15
#